data_AF-A0A356X5G0-F1
#
_entry.id   AF-A0A356X5G0-F1
#
_cell.length_a   1.000
_cell.length_b   1.000
_cell.length_c   1.000
_cell.angle_alpha   90.00
_cell.angle_beta   90.00
_cell.angle_gamma   90.00
#
_symmetry.space_group_name_H-M   'P 1'
#
loop_
_entity.id
_entity.type
_entity.pdbx_description
1 polymer ?
#
loop_
_entity_poly.entity_id
_entity_poly.type
_entity_poly.pdbx_seq_one_letter_code
_entity_poly.pdbx_strand_id
1 'polypeptide(L)'
;MNFEEFQKYPKNGKPITSTVEKLKHYASRDHYVVALVTGRDNLIGPKKWMSDFYIPINKITMHCSGSPDKRNCFRSLINTFEPMHVTIYEDSVEYIEQCQEICAFFEIPFSGVLVKDGVININWRNDDTKS
;
A
#
# COMPACT_ATOMS: atom_id res chain seq x y z
N MET A 1 -19.11 -7.29 21.95
CA MET A 1 -18.27 -6.32 21.23
C MET A 1 -18.61 -6.44 19.75
N ASN A 2 -19.17 -5.40 19.12
CA ASN A 2 -19.56 -5.46 17.71
C ASN A 2 -18.34 -5.10 16.84
N PHE A 3 -17.80 -6.06 16.11
CA PHE A 3 -16.62 -5.87 15.26
C PHE A 3 -16.91 -5.06 13.98
N GLU A 4 -18.18 -4.76 13.67
CA GLU A 4 -18.56 -3.95 12.52
C GLU A 4 -17.95 -2.53 12.52
N GLU A 5 -17.67 -1.98 13.69
CA GLU A 5 -17.11 -0.63 13.85
C GLU A 5 -15.65 -0.55 13.40
N PHE A 6 -14.94 -1.68 13.40
CA PHE A 6 -13.56 -1.79 12.91
C PHE A 6 -13.49 -2.21 11.43
N GLN A 7 -14.61 -2.60 10.82
CA GLN A 7 -14.66 -3.02 9.41
C GLN A 7 -14.94 -1.87 8.44
N LYS A 8 -15.39 -0.71 8.93
CA LYS A 8 -15.87 0.38 8.08
C LYS A 8 -14.91 1.57 8.21
N TYR A 9 -14.23 1.90 7.10
CA TYR A 9 -13.62 3.23 6.94
C TYR A 9 -14.66 4.30 7.31
N PRO A 10 -14.26 5.43 7.93
CA PRO A 10 -15.18 6.43 8.46
C PRO A 10 -16.27 6.76 7.45
N LYS A 11 -17.53 6.79 7.90
CA LYS A 11 -18.76 6.96 7.09
C LYS A 11 -18.75 8.20 6.17
N ASN A 12 -17.80 9.13 6.37
CA ASN A 12 -17.58 10.34 5.58
C ASN A 12 -16.11 10.55 5.20
N GLY A 13 -15.32 9.47 5.12
CA GLY A 13 -13.88 9.52 4.88
C GLY A 13 -13.58 10.24 3.57
N LYS A 14 -13.24 11.53 3.66
CA LYS A 14 -12.78 12.28 2.51
C LYS A 14 -11.50 11.61 2.00
N PRO A 15 -11.35 11.43 0.68
CA PRO A 15 -10.11 10.96 0.12
C PRO A 15 -8.98 11.90 0.55
N ILE A 16 -7.83 11.32 0.86
CA ILE A 16 -6.62 12.10 1.09
C ILE A 16 -6.11 12.51 -0.30
N THR A 17 -6.36 13.76 -0.69
CA THR A 17 -6.06 14.26 -2.05
C THR A 17 -4.62 13.99 -2.45
N SER A 18 -3.66 14.24 -1.56
CA SER A 18 -2.23 14.01 -1.82
C SER A 18 -1.90 12.54 -2.08
N THR A 19 -2.58 11.60 -1.43
CA THR A 19 -2.44 10.15 -1.69
C THR A 19 -3.01 9.80 -3.05
N VAL A 20 -4.18 10.35 -3.42
CA VAL A 20 -4.79 10.14 -4.74
C VAL A 20 -3.88 10.66 -5.85
N GLU A 21 -3.36 11.87 -5.72
CA GLU A 21 -2.45 12.48 -6.71
C GLU A 21 -1.15 11.69 -6.85
N LYS A 22 -0.58 11.25 -5.73
CA LYS A 22 0.62 10.41 -5.73
C LYS A 22 0.37 9.06 -6.40
N LEU A 23 -0.77 8.44 -6.13
CA LEU A 23 -1.16 7.18 -6.77
C LEU A 23 -1.31 7.35 -8.29
N LYS A 24 -1.97 8.42 -8.74
CA LYS A 24 -2.06 8.76 -10.18
C LYS A 24 -0.69 8.97 -10.80
N HIS A 25 0.16 9.75 -10.14
CA HIS A 25 1.51 10.06 -10.60
C HIS A 25 2.34 8.79 -10.83
N TYR A 26 2.37 7.88 -9.85
CA TYR A 26 3.13 6.63 -10.00
C TYR A 26 2.48 5.68 -11.00
N ALA A 27 1.16 5.50 -10.94
CA ALA A 27 0.46 4.57 -11.83
C ALA A 27 0.45 5.01 -13.30
N SER A 28 0.74 6.28 -13.60
CA SER A 28 0.84 6.78 -14.97
C SER A 28 2.22 6.57 -15.62
N ARG A 29 3.25 6.21 -14.83
CA ARG A 29 4.64 6.12 -15.25
C ARG A 29 5.06 4.66 -15.39
N ASP A 30 5.72 4.33 -16.50
CA ASP A 30 6.00 2.93 -16.84
C ASP A 30 7.20 2.34 -16.08
N HIS A 31 8.01 3.17 -15.43
CA HIS A 31 9.12 2.72 -14.59
C HIS A 31 8.71 2.36 -13.15
N TYR A 32 7.42 2.50 -12.81
CA TYR A 32 6.90 2.07 -11.51
C TYR A 32 5.90 0.94 -11.68
N VAL A 33 6.08 -0.10 -10.88
CA VAL A 33 5.02 -1.08 -10.63
C VAL A 33 4.23 -0.60 -9.41
N VAL A 34 2.94 -0.37 -9.60
CA VAL A 34 2.05 0.05 -8.51
C VAL A 34 1.17 -1.13 -8.12
N ALA A 35 1.21 -1.50 -6.85
CA ALA A 35 0.39 -2.57 -6.29
C ALA A 35 -0.52 -2.04 -5.17
N LEU A 36 -1.78 -2.50 -5.16
CA LEU A 36 -2.72 -2.34 -4.05
C LEU A 36 -2.86 -3.69 -3.34
N VAL A 37 -2.48 -3.76 -2.06
CA VAL A 37 -2.67 -4.95 -1.21
C VAL A 37 -3.66 -4.63 -0.11
N THR A 38 -4.83 -5.27 -0.15
CA THR A 38 -5.94 -4.99 0.78
C THR A 38 -6.38 -6.23 1.53
N GLY A 39 -6.74 -6.07 2.81
CA GLY A 39 -7.36 -7.12 3.62
C GLY A 39 -8.84 -7.36 3.29
N ARG A 40 -9.41 -6.68 2.28
CA ARG A 40 -10.79 -6.88 1.85
C ARG A 40 -10.94 -8.20 1.09
N ASP A 41 -12.10 -8.83 1.25
CA ASP A 41 -12.44 -10.09 0.55
C ASP A 41 -12.63 -9.93 -0.96
N ASN A 42 -12.92 -8.70 -1.43
CA ASN A 42 -13.08 -8.41 -2.85
C ASN A 42 -12.61 -7.01 -3.23
N LEU A 43 -12.42 -6.81 -4.54
CA LEU A 43 -11.90 -5.59 -5.13
C LEU A 43 -12.96 -4.67 -5.74
N ILE A 44 -14.25 -4.98 -5.62
CA ILE A 44 -15.32 -4.21 -6.28
C ILE A 44 -15.33 -2.76 -5.75
N GLY A 45 -15.32 -2.59 -4.44
CA GLY A 45 -15.27 -1.27 -3.79
C GLY A 45 -14.00 -0.47 -4.15
N PRO A 46 -12.79 -1.03 -3.94
CA PRO A 46 -11.55 -0.36 -4.32
C PRO A 46 -11.48 0.04 -5.80
N LYS A 47 -11.90 -0.84 -6.72
CA LYS A 47 -11.92 -0.52 -8.15
C LYS A 47 -12.88 0.63 -8.46
N LYS A 48 -14.10 0.60 -7.88
CA LYS A 48 -15.06 1.68 -8.07
C LYS A 48 -14.49 3.01 -7.55
N TRP A 49 -13.95 3.02 -6.35
CA TRP A 49 -13.34 4.23 -5.77
C TRP A 49 -12.23 4.78 -6.66
N MET A 50 -11.29 3.94 -7.11
CA MET A 50 -10.22 4.38 -8.01
C MET A 50 -10.75 4.94 -9.34
N SER A 51 -11.82 4.35 -9.89
CA SER A 51 -12.47 4.81 -11.11
C SER A 51 -13.12 6.18 -10.92
N ASP A 52 -13.83 6.38 -9.80
CA ASP A 52 -14.49 7.65 -9.46
C ASP A 52 -13.45 8.79 -9.30
N PHE A 53 -12.19 8.45 -8.99
CA PHE A 53 -11.07 9.39 -8.93
C PHE A 53 -10.20 9.46 -10.19
N TYR A 54 -10.52 8.79 -11.30
CA TYR A 54 -9.71 8.77 -12.53
C TYR A 54 -8.28 8.24 -12.33
N ILE A 55 -8.11 7.21 -11.48
CA ILE A 55 -6.84 6.49 -11.34
C ILE A 55 -6.76 5.42 -12.46
N PRO A 56 -5.61 5.25 -13.15
CA PRO A 56 -5.47 4.26 -14.22
C PRO A 56 -5.38 2.84 -13.66
N ILE A 57 -6.54 2.24 -13.33
CA ILE A 57 -6.66 0.92 -12.67
C ILE A 57 -5.96 -0.19 -13.47
N ASN A 58 -5.94 -0.10 -14.79
CA ASN A 58 -5.29 -1.08 -15.67
C ASN A 58 -3.76 -1.11 -15.53
N LYS A 59 -3.16 -0.09 -14.92
CA LYS A 59 -1.73 -0.03 -14.60
C LYS A 59 -1.42 -0.41 -13.13
N ILE A 60 -2.42 -0.87 -12.38
CA ILE A 60 -2.28 -1.22 -10.96
C ILE A 60 -2.55 -2.71 -10.76
N THR A 61 -1.58 -3.41 -10.17
CA THR A 61 -1.76 -4.80 -9.73
C THR A 61 -2.52 -4.81 -8.41
N MET A 62 -3.62 -5.56 -8.28
CA MET A 62 -4.47 -5.54 -7.10
C MET A 62 -4.58 -6.93 -6.47
N HIS A 63 -4.37 -7.01 -5.16
CA HIS A 63 -4.41 -8.25 -4.40
C HIS A 63 -5.31 -8.13 -3.17
N CYS A 64 -6.17 -9.13 -2.98
CA CYS A 64 -6.82 -9.41 -1.71
C CYS A 64 -5.90 -10.34 -0.92
N SER A 65 -5.30 -9.85 0.15
CA SER A 65 -4.43 -10.68 1.01
C SER A 65 -5.22 -11.53 2.00
N GLY A 66 -6.47 -11.18 2.26
CA GLY A 66 -7.12 -11.51 3.53
C GLY A 66 -6.46 -10.75 4.69
N SER A 67 -7.12 -10.77 5.84
CA SER A 67 -6.57 -10.26 7.10
C SER A 67 -6.34 -11.45 8.03
N PRO A 68 -5.26 -11.50 8.84
CA PRO A 68 -4.34 -10.41 9.18
C PRO A 68 -2.95 -10.45 8.51
N ASP A 69 -2.63 -11.45 7.71
CA ASP A 69 -1.26 -11.59 7.18
C ASP A 69 -1.16 -11.23 5.68
N LYS A 70 -0.36 -10.21 5.34
CA LYS A 70 -0.09 -9.74 3.97
C LYS A 70 1.21 -10.30 3.38
N ARG A 71 2.03 -11.02 4.15
CA ARG A 71 3.38 -11.49 3.75
C ARG A 71 3.37 -12.29 2.45
N ASN A 72 2.40 -13.19 2.27
CA ASN A 72 2.31 -14.01 1.06
C ASN A 72 2.05 -13.16 -0.19
N CYS A 73 1.23 -12.10 -0.08
CA CYS A 73 1.04 -11.15 -1.18
C CYS A 73 2.31 -10.36 -1.47
N PHE A 74 3.00 -9.85 -0.44
CA PHE A 74 4.27 -9.14 -0.63
C PHE A 74 5.33 -10.05 -1.27
N ARG A 75 5.46 -11.30 -0.80
CA ARG A 75 6.37 -12.29 -1.36
C ARG A 75 6.06 -12.58 -2.83
N SER A 76 4.78 -12.77 -3.17
CA SER A 76 4.36 -12.99 -4.55
C SER A 76 4.67 -11.80 -5.44
N LEU A 77 4.42 -10.57 -4.97
CA LEU A 77 4.70 -9.34 -5.72
C LEU A 77 6.20 -9.18 -5.99
N ILE A 78 7.01 -9.33 -4.94
CA ILE A 78 8.48 -9.20 -5.03
C ILE A 78 9.05 -10.26 -5.98
N ASN A 79 8.65 -11.53 -5.85
CA ASN A 79 9.10 -12.59 -6.76
C ASN A 79 8.65 -12.38 -8.21
N THR A 80 7.50 -11.74 -8.44
CA THR A 80 6.96 -11.56 -9.80
C THR A 80 7.62 -10.39 -10.52
N PHE A 81 7.86 -9.29 -9.80
CA PHE A 81 8.30 -8.03 -10.40
C PHE A 81 9.77 -7.72 -10.19
N GLU A 82 10.45 -8.44 -9.29
CA GLU A 82 11.87 -8.28 -8.97
C GLU A 82 12.28 -6.79 -8.80
N PRO A 83 11.59 -6.03 -7.92
CA PRO A 83 11.79 -4.58 -7.85
C PRO A 83 13.17 -4.24 -7.26
N MET A 84 13.82 -3.22 -7.80
CA MET A 84 15.08 -2.69 -7.24
C MET A 84 14.91 -2.02 -5.87
N HIS A 85 13.70 -1.55 -5.55
CA HIS A 85 13.36 -0.90 -4.30
C HIS A 85 11.85 -0.98 -4.06
N VAL A 86 11.43 -1.20 -2.82
CA VAL A 86 10.02 -1.23 -2.41
C VAL A 86 9.70 -0.02 -1.54
N THR A 87 8.62 0.70 -1.88
CA THR A 87 8.05 1.73 -0.99
C THR A 87 6.61 1.35 -0.65
N ILE A 88 6.31 1.21 0.64
CA ILE A 88 4.95 0.95 1.13
C ILE A 88 4.34 2.20 1.76
N TYR A 89 3.08 2.47 1.42
CA TYR A 89 2.24 3.47 2.07
C TYR A 89 1.10 2.73 2.77
N GLU A 90 0.98 2.89 4.09
CA GLU A 90 0.06 2.08 4.88
C GLU A 90 -0.36 2.82 6.17
N ASP A 91 -1.53 2.49 6.72
CA ASP A 91 -2.05 3.12 7.95
C ASP A 91 -1.77 2.29 9.22
N SER A 92 -1.27 1.06 9.04
CA SER A 92 -0.89 0.12 10.10
C SER A 92 0.61 -0.17 10.09
N VAL A 93 1.25 -0.01 11.25
CA VAL A 93 2.67 -0.33 11.46
C VAL A 93 2.94 -1.82 11.22
N GLU A 94 2.04 -2.69 11.66
CA GLU A 94 2.17 -4.14 11.50
C GLU A 94 2.36 -4.54 10.03
N TYR A 95 1.58 -3.94 9.12
CA TYR A 95 1.66 -4.26 7.69
C TYR A 95 2.91 -3.67 7.02
N ILE A 96 3.46 -2.58 7.56
CA ILE A 96 4.75 -2.03 7.13
C ILE A 96 5.88 -2.98 7.54
N GLU A 97 5.87 -3.45 8.78
CA GLU A 97 6.85 -4.42 9.30
C GLU A 97 6.79 -5.74 8.53
N GLN A 98 5.59 -6.26 8.23
CA GLN A 98 5.43 -7.45 7.38
C GLN A 98 6.05 -7.25 5.98
N CYS A 99 5.91 -6.07 5.38
CA CYS A 99 6.52 -5.78 4.09
C CYS A 99 8.05 -5.67 4.20
N GLN A 100 8.54 -5.01 5.26
CA GLN A 100 9.97 -4.89 5.55
C GLN A 100 10.63 -6.26 5.75
N GLU A 101 10.00 -7.17 6.50
CA GLU A 101 10.46 -8.54 6.72
C GLU A 101 10.66 -9.29 5.40
N ILE A 102 9.68 -9.19 4.49
CA ILE A 102 9.78 -9.84 3.18
C ILE A 102 10.85 -9.16 2.32
N CYS A 103 10.94 -7.83 2.31
CA CYS A 103 12.00 -7.14 1.57
C CYS A 103 13.39 -7.53 2.08
N ALA A 104 13.59 -7.64 3.39
CA ALA A 104 14.83 -8.10 3.99
C ALA A 104 15.18 -9.54 3.59
N PHE A 105 14.19 -10.44 3.54
CA PHE A 105 14.38 -11.82 3.08
C PHE A 105 14.90 -11.90 1.63
N PHE A 106 14.48 -10.98 0.76
CA PHE A 106 14.95 -10.89 -0.63
C PHE A 106 16.13 -9.93 -0.83
N GLU A 107 16.68 -9.36 0.24
CA GLU A 107 17.75 -8.35 0.19
C GLU A 107 17.39 -7.12 -0.67
N ILE A 108 16.11 -6.74 -0.70
CA ILE A 108 15.60 -5.59 -1.46
C ILE A 108 15.52 -4.34 -0.56
N PRO A 109 16.07 -3.20 -0.99
CA PRO A 109 15.90 -1.92 -0.32
C PRO A 109 14.44 -1.55 -0.06
N PHE A 110 14.16 -1.04 1.13
CA PHE A 110 12.81 -0.80 1.62
C PHE A 110 12.63 0.62 2.16
N SER A 111 11.48 1.23 1.89
CA SER A 111 11.00 2.42 2.60
C SER A 111 9.55 2.24 3.04
N GLY A 112 9.28 2.49 4.32
CA GLY A 112 7.92 2.53 4.86
C GLY A 112 7.40 3.96 5.02
N VAL A 113 6.12 4.19 4.76
CA VAL A 113 5.47 5.47 5.06
C VAL A 113 4.15 5.21 5.78
N LEU A 114 4.10 5.54 7.07
CA LEU A 114 2.88 5.48 7.87
C LEU A 114 2.01 6.70 7.57
N VAL A 115 0.84 6.47 6.98
CA VAL A 115 -0.14 7.51 6.64
C VAL A 115 -1.40 7.30 7.47
N LYS A 116 -1.75 8.24 8.35
CA LYS A 116 -3.05 8.22 9.07
C LYS A 116 -3.75 9.55 8.86
N ASP A 117 -5.04 9.50 8.56
CA ASP A 117 -5.90 10.68 8.36
C ASP A 117 -5.33 11.73 7.39
N GLY A 118 -4.56 11.28 6.40
CA GLY A 118 -3.94 12.16 5.41
C GLY A 118 -2.62 12.78 5.79
N VAL A 119 -2.11 12.45 6.97
CA VAL A 119 -0.83 12.93 7.49
C VAL A 119 0.20 11.81 7.45
N ILE A 120 1.39 12.12 6.95
CA ILE A 120 2.56 11.24 7.08
C ILE A 120 3.03 11.33 8.53
N ASN A 121 2.79 10.26 9.31
CA ASN A 121 3.19 10.20 10.70
C ASN A 121 4.62 9.71 10.86
N ILE A 122 5.05 8.77 10.01
CA ILE A 122 6.40 8.24 10.00
C ILE A 122 6.81 8.02 8.55
N ASN A 123 8.03 8.40 8.20
CA ASN A 123 8.62 8.17 6.89
C ASN A 123 9.98 7.49 7.07
N TRP A 124 10.00 6.16 6.98
CA TRP A 124 11.20 5.33 7.02
C TRP A 124 11.94 5.33 5.67
N ARG A 125 11.97 6.45 4.95
CA ARG A 125 12.98 6.67 3.91
C ARG A 125 14.30 6.85 4.65
N ASN A 126 15.03 5.74 4.82
CA ASN A 126 16.36 5.61 5.41
C ASN A 126 16.84 6.75 6.32
N ASP A 127 17.08 6.35 7.57
CA ASP A 127 18.17 6.83 8.42
C ASP A 127 19.55 6.69 7.73
N ASP A 128 19.74 7.31 6.55
CA ASP A 128 21.06 7.55 5.93
C ASP A 128 21.81 8.70 6.64
N THR A 129 21.39 9.09 7.84
CA THR A 129 22.10 10.07 8.71
C THR A 129 22.92 9.42 9.83
N LYS A 130 23.19 8.11 9.75
CA LYS A 130 24.27 7.49 10.53
C LYS A 130 25.31 6.87 9.60
N SER A 131 26.20 7.72 9.11
CA SER A 131 27.54 7.36 8.66
C SER A 131 28.51 8.40 9.20
#